data_AF-A0A1Y2B8P3-F1
#
_entry.id   AF-A0A1Y2B8P3-F1
#
_cell.length_a   1.000
_cell.length_b   1.000
_cell.length_c   1.000
_cell.angle_alpha   90.00
_cell.angle_beta   90.00
_cell.angle_gamma   90.00
#
_symmetry.space_group_name_H-M   'P 1'
#
loop_
_entity.id
_entity.type
_entity.pdbx_description
1 polymer ?
#
loop_
_entity_poly.entity_id
_entity_poly.type
_entity_poly.pdbx_seq_one_letter_code
_entity_poly.pdbx_strand_id
1 'polypeptide(L)'
;MVPHNDRLEKIRKLRESTLKAPELPPLHLSATALARAASASPSIISNGSVSPAAVSKIVIPKGKEIISNVWETRIKERTYDLNLVTKQMPVYEPLLDDYLWDYFQNPKTRRHLTDLGLVARDGTIIDHKDFKYAQIRLQKMEYERNILKQDQERILDREIEIAIRKKAKTDKMRMQEHFQSMPDPASRAGKPYPEFLQNYPVTMWRTVLLYAQRPPSLTHVGVPRQRPKTSRRPNTSKTPLTTLKKFINYLATHAKSLMQEIWKPPVTFSVRLSHSSRSQFHRQVSMEIICKYLRRFRMQLKKQESS
;
A
#
# COMPACT_ATOMS: atom_id res chain seq x y z
N MET A 1 16.17 -34.24 -27.62
CA MET A 1 16.06 -32.79 -27.37
C MET A 1 14.84 -32.30 -28.13
N VAL A 2 13.76 -31.93 -27.44
CA VAL A 2 12.52 -31.45 -28.08
C VAL A 2 12.66 -29.94 -28.29
N PRO A 3 12.44 -29.41 -29.51
CA PRO A 3 12.67 -28.01 -29.81
C PRO A 3 11.74 -27.11 -28.99
N HIS A 4 12.31 -26.05 -28.43
CA HIS A 4 11.66 -25.08 -27.54
C HIS A 4 10.47 -24.34 -28.20
N ASN A 5 10.32 -24.44 -29.52
CA ASN A 5 9.27 -23.76 -30.29
C ASN A 5 7.88 -24.39 -30.11
N ASP A 6 7.79 -25.73 -29.97
CA ASP A 6 6.50 -26.42 -29.86
C ASP A 6 5.72 -26.06 -28.58
N ARG A 7 6.44 -25.66 -27.52
CA ARG A 7 5.83 -25.27 -26.25
C ARG A 7 5.17 -23.90 -26.32
N LEU A 8 5.72 -22.98 -27.11
CA LEU A 8 5.14 -21.65 -27.30
C LEU A 8 3.93 -21.71 -28.25
N GLU A 9 3.98 -22.54 -29.29
CA GLU A 9 2.84 -22.80 -30.18
C GLU A 9 1.63 -23.36 -29.42
N LYS A 10 1.88 -24.29 -28.48
CA LYS A 10 0.83 -24.93 -27.67
C LYS A 10 0.16 -23.95 -26.70
N ILE A 11 0.91 -23.00 -26.15
CA ILE A 11 0.37 -21.95 -25.27
C ILE A 11 -0.46 -20.95 -26.07
N ARG A 12 -0.06 -20.64 -27.31
CA ARG A 12 -0.78 -19.73 -28.20
C ARG A 12 -2.15 -20.30 -28.59
N LYS A 13 -2.20 -21.57 -28.99
CA LYS A 13 -3.45 -22.28 -29.32
C LYS A 13 -4.43 -22.37 -28.15
N LEU A 14 -3.93 -22.55 -26.91
CA LEU A 14 -4.79 -22.60 -25.71
C LEU A 14 -5.40 -21.25 -25.34
N ARG A 15 -4.76 -20.13 -25.71
CA ARG A 15 -5.31 -18.77 -25.50
C ARG A 15 -6.35 -18.38 -26.55
N GLU A 16 -6.22 -18.87 -27.78
CA GLU A 16 -7.22 -18.60 -28.82
C GLU A 16 -8.52 -19.39 -28.61
N SER A 17 -8.45 -20.59 -28.04
CA SER A 17 -9.65 -21.38 -27.73
C SER A 17 -10.51 -20.82 -26.58
N THR A 18 -9.97 -19.94 -25.74
CA THR A 18 -10.70 -19.34 -24.60
C THR A 18 -11.30 -17.97 -24.89
N LEU A 19 -11.02 -17.37 -26.05
CA LEU A 19 -11.59 -16.08 -26.47
C LEU A 19 -12.86 -16.17 -27.31
N LYS A 20 -13.38 -17.39 -27.56
CA LYS A 20 -14.68 -17.56 -28.21
C LYS A 20 -15.78 -17.38 -27.15
N ALA A 21 -16.21 -16.13 -26.99
CA ALA A 21 -17.28 -15.75 -26.08
C ALA A 21 -18.57 -16.55 -26.36
N PRO A 22 -19.27 -17.04 -25.34
CA PRO A 22 -20.58 -17.66 -25.54
C PRO A 22 -21.57 -16.57 -25.97
N GLU A 23 -22.12 -16.70 -27.18
CA GLU A 23 -23.27 -15.90 -27.62
C GLU A 23 -24.44 -16.18 -26.68
N LEU A 24 -24.82 -15.17 -25.90
CA LEU A 24 -26.01 -15.22 -25.05
C LEU A 24 -27.27 -15.01 -25.92
N PRO A 25 -28.32 -15.81 -25.72
CA PRO A 25 -29.56 -15.66 -26.47
C PRO A 25 -30.27 -14.34 -26.13
N PRO A 26 -31.01 -13.74 -27.08
CA PRO A 26 -31.72 -12.49 -26.89
C PRO A 26 -32.86 -12.65 -25.87
N LEU A 27 -32.82 -11.84 -24.81
CA LEU A 27 -33.88 -11.77 -23.80
C LEU A 27 -35.07 -10.99 -24.37
N HIS A 28 -36.10 -11.71 -24.80
CA HIS A 28 -37.43 -11.14 -25.03
C HIS A 28 -38.07 -10.78 -23.68
N LEU A 29 -38.05 -9.49 -23.34
CA LEU A 29 -38.82 -8.95 -22.21
C LEU A 29 -40.31 -8.88 -22.62
N SER A 30 -41.14 -9.74 -22.01
CA SER A 30 -42.58 -9.75 -22.22
C SER A 30 -43.25 -8.47 -21.68
N ALA A 31 -44.09 -7.85 -22.52
CA ALA A 31 -44.79 -6.58 -22.31
C ALA A 31 -45.70 -6.49 -21.05
N THR A 32 -45.90 -7.60 -20.34
CA THR A 32 -46.77 -7.70 -19.16
C THR A 32 -46.24 -7.01 -17.90
N ALA A 33 -44.94 -6.68 -17.83
CA ALA A 33 -44.35 -5.99 -16.67
C ALA A 33 -44.61 -4.46 -16.68
N LEU A 34 -44.92 -3.87 -17.83
CA LEU A 34 -45.09 -2.43 -18.00
C LEU A 34 -46.47 -1.90 -17.57
N ALA A 35 -47.48 -2.79 -17.45
CA ALA A 35 -48.85 -2.38 -17.11
C ALA A 35 -49.09 -2.15 -15.60
N ARG A 36 -48.15 -2.52 -14.72
CA ARG A 36 -48.36 -2.48 -13.25
C ARG A 36 -47.86 -1.20 -12.57
N ALA A 37 -47.20 -0.30 -13.30
CA ALA A 37 -46.67 0.96 -12.76
C ALA A 37 -47.63 2.15 -12.90
N ALA A 38 -48.78 2.00 -13.59
CA ALA A 38 -49.65 3.12 -13.97
C ALA A 38 -50.82 3.40 -13.01
N SER A 39 -50.95 2.72 -11.87
CA SER A 39 -52.17 2.79 -11.03
C SER A 39 -51.97 3.32 -9.60
N ALA A 40 -50.96 4.14 -9.33
CA ALA A 40 -50.75 4.73 -8.01
C ALA A 40 -50.86 6.27 -8.06
N SER A 41 -52.08 6.77 -7.95
CA SER A 41 -52.39 8.20 -7.78
C SER A 41 -52.13 8.62 -6.32
N PRO A 42 -51.38 9.71 -6.05
CA PRO A 42 -51.26 10.25 -4.69
C PRO A 42 -52.40 11.24 -4.40
N SER A 43 -53.14 10.98 -3.32
CA SER A 43 -54.20 11.84 -2.79
C SER A 43 -53.63 13.12 -2.17
N ILE A 44 -54.15 14.24 -2.63
CA ILE A 44 -53.97 15.60 -2.11
C ILE A 44 -54.61 15.68 -0.72
N ILE A 45 -53.84 16.06 0.31
CA ILE A 45 -54.39 16.51 1.60
C ILE A 45 -54.13 18.01 1.72
N SER A 46 -55.24 18.76 1.73
CA SER A 46 -55.30 20.18 2.03
C SER A 46 -55.10 20.41 3.52
N ASN A 47 -54.16 21.30 3.87
CA ASN A 47 -54.01 21.77 5.25
C ASN A 47 -54.64 23.15 5.38
N GLY A 48 -55.78 23.17 6.08
CA GLY A 48 -56.50 24.36 6.48
C GLY A 48 -55.72 25.22 7.47
N SER A 49 -55.84 26.52 7.26
CA SER A 49 -55.44 27.61 8.14
C SER A 49 -56.33 27.65 9.38
N VAL A 50 -55.76 27.66 10.59
CA VAL A 50 -56.43 28.17 11.80
C VAL A 50 -55.43 28.96 12.66
N SER A 51 -55.87 30.19 12.99
CA SER A 51 -55.24 31.24 13.80
C SER A 51 -55.16 30.87 15.30
N PRO A 52 -54.22 31.46 16.09
CA PRO A 52 -54.04 31.12 17.50
C PRO A 52 -54.89 32.01 18.40
N ALA A 53 -55.81 31.43 19.16
CA ALA A 53 -56.49 32.13 20.24
C ALA A 53 -56.87 31.15 21.36
N ALA A 54 -56.13 31.20 22.47
CA ALA A 54 -56.62 31.04 23.84
C ALA A 54 -55.43 30.78 24.79
N VAL A 55 -55.00 31.85 25.46
CA VAL A 55 -54.17 31.79 26.66
C VAL A 55 -55.03 31.18 27.77
N SER A 56 -54.82 29.91 28.08
CA SER A 56 -55.34 29.29 29.30
C SER A 56 -54.25 29.34 30.38
N LYS A 57 -54.66 29.84 31.56
CA LYS A 57 -53.84 29.93 32.78
C LYS A 57 -53.32 28.54 33.15
N ILE A 58 -52.01 28.36 33.10
CA ILE A 58 -51.35 27.16 33.62
C ILE A 58 -51.33 27.27 35.15
N VAL A 59 -52.21 26.52 35.80
CA VAL A 59 -52.11 26.20 37.23
C VAL A 59 -50.95 25.23 37.38
N ILE A 60 -49.95 25.60 38.19
CA ILE A 60 -48.79 24.75 38.52
C ILE A 60 -49.21 23.77 39.62
N PRO A 61 -49.29 22.44 39.37
CA PRO A 61 -49.54 21.48 40.43
C PRO A 61 -48.27 21.27 41.28
N LYS A 62 -48.46 21.28 42.60
CA LYS A 62 -47.42 21.03 43.60
C LYS A 62 -47.01 19.54 43.60
N GLY A 63 -45.79 19.27 43.15
CA GLY A 63 -44.85 18.46 43.95
C GLY A 63 -44.71 16.96 43.73
N LYS A 64 -45.46 16.28 42.84
CA LYS A 64 -45.26 14.82 42.61
C LYS A 64 -45.26 14.32 41.16
N GLU A 65 -45.48 15.18 40.16
CA GLU A 65 -45.61 14.78 38.74
C GLU A 65 -44.38 15.07 37.85
N ILE A 66 -43.25 15.46 38.45
CA ILE A 66 -42.10 15.93 37.67
C ILE A 66 -41.36 14.77 36.96
N ILE A 67 -41.44 13.55 37.49
CA ILE A 67 -40.67 12.41 36.98
C ILE A 67 -41.34 11.77 35.74
N SER A 68 -42.67 11.75 35.66
CA SER A 68 -43.41 11.19 34.50
C SER A 68 -43.26 12.08 33.25
N ASN A 69 -43.20 13.39 33.43
CA ASN A 69 -43.09 14.34 32.32
C ASN A 69 -41.72 14.33 31.63
N VAL A 70 -40.65 13.94 32.34
CA VAL A 70 -39.28 13.83 31.78
C VAL A 70 -39.16 12.64 30.85
N TRP A 71 -39.82 11.52 31.16
CA TRP A 71 -39.80 10.35 30.28
C TRP A 71 -40.63 10.58 29.03
N GLU A 72 -41.79 11.23 29.15
CA GLU A 72 -42.61 11.60 27.99
C GLU A 72 -41.95 12.66 27.10
N THR A 73 -41.25 13.64 27.69
CA THR A 73 -40.44 14.59 26.90
C THR A 73 -39.28 13.89 26.21
N ARG A 74 -38.55 12.98 26.88
CA ARG A 74 -37.50 12.18 26.23
C ARG A 74 -38.02 11.26 25.13
N ILE A 75 -39.22 10.71 25.27
CA ILE A 75 -39.87 9.93 24.20
C ILE A 75 -40.23 10.84 23.05
N LYS A 76 -40.86 11.99 23.30
CA LYS A 76 -41.19 12.97 22.27
C LYS A 76 -39.91 13.46 21.56
N GLU A 77 -38.85 13.79 22.28
CA GLU A 77 -37.53 14.16 21.73
C GLU A 77 -36.95 13.05 20.84
N ARG A 78 -37.00 11.78 21.28
CA ARG A 78 -36.59 10.64 20.44
C ARG A 78 -37.45 10.48 19.19
N THR A 79 -38.75 10.75 19.28
CA THR A 79 -39.68 10.66 18.14
C THR A 79 -39.47 11.79 17.14
N TYR A 80 -39.11 13.00 17.60
CA TYR A 80 -38.82 14.15 16.73
C TYR A 80 -37.43 14.07 16.09
N ASP A 81 -36.43 13.49 16.75
CA ASP A 81 -35.09 13.31 16.19
C ASP A 81 -35.01 12.19 15.14
N LEU A 82 -35.89 11.19 15.19
CA LEU A 82 -35.90 10.08 14.23
C LEU A 82 -36.75 10.35 12.97
N ASN A 83 -37.69 11.31 13.04
CA ASN A 83 -38.56 11.68 11.92
C ASN A 83 -38.02 12.82 11.05
N LEU A 84 -36.92 13.48 11.45
CA LEU A 84 -36.21 14.44 10.60
C LEU A 84 -35.21 13.77 9.66
N VAL A 85 -34.59 12.65 10.08
CA VAL A 85 -33.60 11.91 9.29
C VAL A 85 -34.26 10.98 8.25
N THR A 86 -35.53 10.66 8.41
CA THR A 86 -36.28 9.73 7.53
C THR A 86 -37.18 10.40 6.50
N LYS A 87 -37.43 11.71 6.61
CA LYS A 87 -37.99 12.47 5.48
C LYS A 87 -36.93 12.54 4.40
N GLN A 88 -37.20 11.88 3.28
CA GLN A 88 -36.42 11.93 2.04
C GLN A 88 -36.26 13.38 1.62
N MET A 89 -35.23 14.05 2.13
CA MET A 89 -34.77 15.29 1.52
C MET A 89 -34.36 14.95 0.09
N PRO A 90 -34.77 15.76 -0.90
CA PRO A 90 -34.30 15.58 -2.25
C PRO A 90 -32.77 15.58 -2.23
N VAL A 91 -32.17 14.59 -2.90
CA VAL A 91 -30.72 14.53 -3.04
C VAL A 91 -30.33 15.75 -3.85
N TYR A 92 -29.63 16.68 -3.20
CA TYR A 92 -29.12 17.87 -3.87
C TYR A 92 -28.04 17.44 -4.86
N GLU A 93 -28.20 17.81 -6.13
CA GLU A 93 -27.28 17.51 -7.23
C GLU A 93 -26.55 18.80 -7.63
N PRO A 94 -25.32 19.03 -7.12
CA PRO A 94 -24.63 20.30 -7.31
C PRO A 94 -24.36 20.62 -8.77
N LEU A 95 -24.14 19.60 -9.61
CA LEU A 95 -23.81 19.78 -11.02
C LEU A 95 -24.99 20.31 -11.86
N LEU A 96 -26.22 20.20 -11.33
CA LEU A 96 -27.43 20.73 -11.94
C LEU A 96 -27.87 22.05 -11.28
N ASP A 97 -27.09 22.59 -10.35
CA ASP A 97 -27.43 23.84 -9.69
C ASP A 97 -27.03 25.04 -10.55
N ASP A 98 -28.04 25.80 -10.99
CA ASP A 98 -27.89 27.03 -11.77
C ASP A 98 -26.98 28.05 -11.09
N TYR A 99 -27.01 28.14 -9.76
CA TYR A 99 -26.17 29.09 -9.01
C TYR A 99 -24.69 28.67 -8.95
N LEU A 100 -24.40 27.39 -9.19
CA LEU A 100 -23.04 26.86 -9.23
C LEU A 100 -22.49 26.75 -10.66
N TRP A 101 -23.31 27.07 -11.66
CA TRP A 101 -22.95 26.94 -13.06
C TRP A 101 -21.65 27.69 -13.41
N ASP A 102 -21.52 28.95 -12.99
CA ASP A 102 -20.32 29.77 -13.21
C ASP A 102 -19.05 29.15 -12.59
N TYR A 103 -19.19 28.49 -11.43
CA TYR A 103 -18.09 27.81 -10.78
C TYR A 103 -17.61 26.60 -11.58
N PHE A 104 -18.54 25.82 -12.14
CA PHE A 104 -18.23 24.65 -12.96
C PHE A 104 -17.75 25.01 -14.37
N GLN A 105 -18.15 26.18 -14.89
CA GLN A 105 -17.64 26.69 -16.16
C GLN A 105 -16.17 27.10 -16.14
N ASN A 106 -15.58 27.32 -14.95
CA ASN A 106 -14.16 27.62 -14.84
C ASN A 106 -13.33 26.51 -15.50
N PRO A 107 -12.40 26.84 -16.44
CA PRO A 107 -11.66 25.84 -17.20
C PRO A 107 -10.84 24.90 -16.32
N LYS A 108 -10.38 25.36 -15.14
CA LYS A 108 -9.65 24.51 -14.19
C LYS A 108 -10.58 23.48 -13.55
N THR A 109 -11.75 23.92 -13.06
CA THR A 109 -12.77 23.06 -12.47
C THR A 109 -13.30 22.07 -13.51
N ARG A 110 -13.61 22.55 -14.72
CA ARG A 110 -14.10 21.72 -15.82
C ARG A 110 -13.10 20.64 -16.22
N ARG A 111 -11.81 20.98 -16.37
CA ARG A 111 -10.75 19.99 -16.61
C ARG A 111 -10.69 18.96 -15.49
N HIS A 112 -10.74 19.40 -14.24
CA HIS A 112 -10.72 18.48 -13.10
C HIS A 112 -11.92 17.52 -13.10
N LEU A 113 -13.14 18.01 -13.34
CA LEU A 113 -14.33 17.17 -13.44
C LEU A 113 -14.28 16.22 -14.65
N THR A 114 -13.64 16.64 -15.74
CA THR A 114 -13.38 15.80 -16.90
C THR A 114 -12.38 14.70 -16.58
N ASP A 115 -11.30 15.03 -15.87
CA ASP A 115 -10.29 14.06 -15.43
C ASP A 115 -10.87 13.04 -14.44
N LEU A 116 -11.81 13.48 -13.60
CA LEU A 116 -12.58 12.60 -12.72
C LEU A 116 -13.60 11.75 -13.47
N GLY A 117 -13.95 12.09 -14.72
CA GLY A 117 -14.97 11.36 -15.50
C GLY A 117 -16.40 11.63 -15.05
N LEU A 118 -16.65 12.74 -14.36
CA LEU A 118 -18.01 13.17 -13.97
C LEU A 118 -18.70 13.99 -15.06
N VAL A 119 -17.89 14.68 -15.85
CA VAL A 119 -18.35 15.52 -16.97
C VAL A 119 -17.58 15.10 -18.21
N ALA A 120 -18.27 14.98 -19.35
CA ALA A 120 -17.66 14.68 -20.63
C ALA A 120 -16.99 15.95 -21.23
N ARG A 121 -16.18 15.78 -22.28
CA ARG A 121 -15.39 16.87 -22.87
C ARG A 121 -16.27 17.99 -23.46
N ASP A 122 -17.44 17.63 -23.95
CA ASP A 122 -18.51 18.50 -24.44
C ASP A 122 -19.19 19.30 -23.32
N GLY A 123 -19.01 18.91 -22.05
CA GLY A 123 -19.65 19.52 -20.89
C GLY A 123 -20.91 18.78 -20.42
N THR A 124 -21.24 17.65 -21.04
CA THR A 124 -22.40 16.85 -20.64
C THR A 124 -22.10 16.09 -19.34
N ILE A 125 -23.03 16.10 -18.39
CA ILE A 125 -22.90 15.36 -17.13
C ILE A 125 -23.08 13.87 -17.42
N ILE A 126 -22.16 13.05 -16.93
CA ILE A 126 -22.17 11.60 -17.15
C ILE A 126 -23.13 10.96 -16.14
N ASP A 127 -23.99 10.05 -16.61
CA ASP A 127 -24.91 9.33 -15.72
C ASP A 127 -24.13 8.48 -14.70
N HIS A 128 -24.67 8.37 -13.49
CA HIS A 128 -24.07 7.63 -12.39
C HIS A 128 -23.78 6.16 -12.76
N LYS A 129 -24.64 5.54 -13.57
CA LYS A 129 -24.45 4.16 -14.04
C LYS A 129 -23.22 4.05 -14.93
N ASP A 130 -23.10 4.92 -15.92
CA ASP A 130 -21.99 4.92 -16.88
C ASP A 130 -20.67 5.22 -16.20
N PHE A 131 -20.66 6.19 -15.29
CA PHE A 131 -19.50 6.48 -14.43
C PHE A 131 -19.04 5.24 -13.65
N LYS A 132 -19.98 4.54 -13.01
CA LYS A 132 -19.69 3.31 -12.25
C LYS A 132 -19.12 2.20 -13.14
N TYR A 133 -19.69 1.99 -14.34
CA TYR A 133 -19.16 0.99 -15.27
C TYR A 133 -17.78 1.36 -15.80
N ALA A 134 -17.54 2.63 -16.12
CA ALA A 134 -16.22 3.11 -16.51
C ALA A 134 -15.18 2.86 -15.40
N GLN A 135 -15.54 3.13 -14.14
CA GLN A 135 -14.67 2.89 -13.00
C GLN A 135 -14.38 1.40 -12.78
N ILE A 136 -15.38 0.53 -12.85
CA ILE A 136 -15.18 -0.93 -12.77
C ILE A 136 -14.26 -1.41 -13.90
N ARG A 137 -14.44 -0.89 -15.12
CA ARG A 137 -13.59 -1.22 -16.27
C ARG A 137 -12.13 -0.81 -16.03
N LEU A 138 -11.89 0.40 -15.53
CA LEU A 138 -10.55 0.89 -15.19
C LEU A 138 -9.89 0.01 -14.12
N GLN A 139 -10.62 -0.32 -13.05
CA GLN A 139 -10.13 -1.18 -11.98
C GLN A 139 -9.76 -2.58 -12.50
N LYS A 140 -10.58 -3.15 -13.39
CA LYS A 140 -10.29 -4.45 -14.03
C LYS A 140 -9.00 -4.39 -14.85
N MET A 141 -8.82 -3.35 -15.67
CA MET A 141 -7.59 -3.19 -16.48
C MET A 141 -6.35 -2.98 -15.60
N GLU A 142 -6.48 -2.23 -14.50
CA GLU A 142 -5.39 -2.04 -13.54
C GLU A 142 -5.01 -3.36 -12.85
N TYR A 143 -6.01 -4.14 -12.44
CA TYR A 143 -5.80 -5.46 -11.86
C TYR A 143 -5.09 -6.42 -12.82
N GLU A 144 -5.53 -6.48 -14.08
CA GLU A 144 -4.89 -7.29 -15.12
C GLU A 144 -3.44 -6.86 -15.37
N ARG A 145 -3.17 -5.54 -15.45
CA ARG A 145 -1.81 -5.00 -15.56
C ARG A 145 -0.94 -5.42 -14.37
N ASN A 146 -1.48 -5.37 -13.16
CA ASN A 146 -0.75 -5.75 -11.95
C ASN A 146 -0.42 -7.25 -11.93
N ILE A 147 -1.32 -8.12 -12.38
CA ILE A 147 -1.02 -9.56 -12.52
C ILE A 147 0.12 -9.76 -13.53
N LEU A 148 0.03 -9.14 -14.71
CA LEU A 148 1.07 -9.26 -15.73
C LEU A 148 2.42 -8.78 -15.22
N LYS A 149 2.45 -7.68 -14.46
CA LYS A 149 3.65 -7.18 -13.83
C LYS A 149 4.22 -8.17 -12.80
N GLN A 150 3.38 -8.74 -11.95
CA GLN A 150 3.81 -9.76 -10.99
C GLN A 150 4.32 -11.04 -11.67
N ASP A 151 3.74 -11.43 -12.81
CA ASP A 151 4.24 -12.55 -13.60
C ASP A 151 5.62 -12.25 -14.19
N GLN A 152 5.83 -11.05 -14.70
CA GLN A 152 7.14 -10.60 -15.19
C GLN A 152 8.18 -10.57 -14.08
N GLU A 153 7.84 -10.02 -12.91
CA GLU A 153 8.73 -10.01 -11.74
C GLU A 153 9.12 -11.43 -11.32
N ARG A 154 8.16 -12.38 -11.29
CA ARG A 154 8.45 -13.79 -10.99
C ARG A 154 9.37 -14.46 -12.00
N ILE A 155 9.23 -14.13 -13.29
CA ILE A 155 10.13 -14.65 -14.34
C ILE A 155 11.55 -14.10 -14.13
N LEU A 156 11.67 -12.80 -13.88
CA LEU A 156 12.96 -12.15 -13.62
C LEU A 156 13.64 -12.72 -12.37
N ASP A 157 12.91 -12.89 -11.27
CA ASP A 157 13.44 -13.49 -10.04
C ASP A 157 14.00 -14.90 -10.30
N ARG A 158 13.28 -15.69 -11.11
CA ARG A 158 13.73 -17.04 -11.48
C ARG A 158 14.97 -17.01 -12.37
N GLU A 159 15.04 -16.08 -13.33
CA GLU A 159 16.20 -15.91 -14.20
C GLU A 159 17.45 -15.48 -13.41
N ILE A 160 17.28 -14.54 -12.47
CA ILE A 160 18.33 -14.10 -11.54
C ILE A 160 18.80 -15.28 -10.69
N GLU A 161 17.89 -16.07 -10.12
CA GLU A 161 18.24 -17.26 -9.34
C GLU A 161 19.04 -18.26 -10.17
N ILE A 162 18.62 -18.55 -11.40
CA ILE A 162 19.32 -19.45 -12.31
C ILE A 162 20.72 -18.91 -12.63
N ALA A 163 20.85 -17.60 -12.88
CA ALA A 163 22.14 -16.97 -13.15
C ALA A 163 23.08 -17.07 -11.95
N ILE A 164 22.60 -16.80 -10.74
CA ILE A 164 23.37 -16.95 -9.49
C ILE A 164 23.81 -18.40 -9.30
N ARG A 165 22.92 -19.38 -9.48
CA ARG A 165 23.25 -20.81 -9.35
C ARG A 165 24.28 -21.25 -10.37
N LYS A 166 24.16 -20.81 -11.63
CA LYS A 166 25.16 -21.10 -12.68
C LYS A 166 26.51 -20.52 -12.33
N LYS A 167 26.57 -19.25 -11.92
CA LYS A 167 27.81 -18.59 -11.50
C LYS A 167 28.46 -19.30 -10.31
N ALA A 168 27.68 -19.63 -9.28
CA ALA A 168 28.19 -20.37 -8.13
C ALA A 168 28.74 -21.76 -8.51
N LYS A 169 28.13 -22.43 -9.51
CA LYS A 169 28.64 -23.71 -10.01
C LYS A 169 29.94 -23.56 -10.78
N THR A 170 30.04 -22.56 -11.66
CA THR A 170 31.28 -22.27 -12.42
C THR A 170 32.42 -21.88 -11.48
N ASP A 171 32.13 -21.07 -10.45
CA ASP A 171 33.14 -20.66 -9.48
C ASP A 171 33.64 -21.86 -8.65
N LYS A 172 32.74 -22.77 -8.27
CA LYS A 172 33.12 -24.04 -7.60
C LYS A 172 34.00 -24.92 -8.49
N MET A 173 33.67 -25.05 -9.77
CA MET A 173 34.49 -25.81 -10.72
C MET A 173 35.88 -25.19 -10.87
N ARG A 174 35.97 -23.86 -11.05
CA ARG A 174 37.26 -23.14 -11.09
C ARG A 174 38.08 -23.30 -9.83
N MET A 175 37.44 -23.27 -8.66
CA MET A 175 38.12 -23.53 -7.38
C MET A 175 38.64 -24.97 -7.33
N GLN A 176 37.84 -25.96 -7.74
CA GLN A 176 38.25 -27.35 -7.77
C GLN A 176 39.42 -27.60 -8.73
N GLU A 177 39.38 -27.03 -9.94
CA GLU A 177 40.49 -27.04 -10.90
C GLU A 177 41.74 -26.40 -10.30
N HIS A 178 41.60 -25.26 -9.62
CA HIS A 178 42.71 -24.62 -8.93
C HIS A 178 43.31 -25.54 -7.85
N PHE A 179 42.48 -26.20 -7.04
CA PHE A 179 42.96 -27.17 -6.03
C PHE A 179 43.62 -28.40 -6.66
N GLN A 180 43.14 -28.89 -7.81
CA GLN A 180 43.75 -30.02 -8.53
C GLN A 180 45.03 -29.64 -9.26
N SER A 181 45.14 -28.39 -9.74
CA SER A 181 46.36 -27.85 -10.35
C SER A 181 47.46 -27.53 -9.33
N MET A 182 47.12 -27.51 -8.03
CA MET A 182 48.14 -27.41 -7.00
C MET A 182 48.93 -28.72 -6.94
N PRO A 183 50.28 -28.67 -6.98
CA PRO A 183 51.10 -29.86 -6.91
C PRO A 183 50.82 -30.63 -5.62
N ASP A 184 50.68 -31.95 -5.74
CA ASP A 184 50.43 -32.84 -4.60
C ASP A 184 51.42 -32.55 -3.46
N PRO A 185 50.98 -32.46 -2.20
CA PRO A 185 51.88 -32.24 -1.08
C PRO A 185 52.95 -33.35 -0.99
N ALA A 186 52.68 -34.54 -1.52
CA ALA A 186 53.65 -35.63 -1.67
C ALA A 186 54.72 -35.36 -2.73
N SER A 187 54.39 -34.68 -3.84
CA SER A 187 55.39 -34.22 -4.83
C SER A 187 56.27 -33.07 -4.30
N ARG A 188 55.79 -32.34 -3.28
CA ARG A 188 56.61 -31.43 -2.46
C ARG A 188 57.42 -32.14 -1.37
N ALA A 189 57.15 -33.40 -1.04
CA ALA A 189 57.83 -34.11 0.05
C ALA A 189 59.32 -34.39 -0.21
N GLY A 190 59.80 -34.22 -1.44
CA GLY A 190 61.24 -34.25 -1.77
C GLY A 190 61.99 -32.95 -1.46
N LYS A 191 61.29 -31.85 -1.18
CA LYS A 191 61.86 -30.55 -0.84
C LYS A 191 61.35 -30.15 0.56
N PRO A 192 62.15 -30.30 1.64
CA PRO A 192 61.69 -30.08 3.02
C PRO A 192 61.24 -28.65 3.32
N TYR A 193 61.47 -27.71 2.38
CA TYR A 193 61.19 -26.30 2.54
C TYR A 193 60.69 -25.66 1.24
N PRO A 194 59.78 -24.65 1.32
CA PRO A 194 59.35 -23.86 0.16
C PRO A 194 60.56 -23.25 -0.58
N GLU A 195 60.43 -23.10 -1.90
CA GLU A 195 61.55 -22.80 -2.81
C GLU A 195 62.31 -21.50 -2.47
N PHE A 196 61.64 -20.53 -1.82
CA PHE A 196 62.30 -19.31 -1.35
C PHE A 196 63.38 -19.56 -0.28
N LEU A 197 63.32 -20.68 0.45
CA LEU A 197 64.32 -21.05 1.46
C LEU A 197 65.56 -21.72 0.87
N GLN A 198 65.52 -22.16 -0.39
CA GLN A 198 66.62 -22.88 -1.03
C GLN A 198 67.81 -21.96 -1.37
N ASN A 199 67.54 -20.66 -1.55
CA ASN A 199 68.56 -19.66 -1.89
C ASN A 199 69.17 -18.95 -0.68
N TYR A 200 68.74 -19.29 0.55
CA TYR A 200 69.33 -18.71 1.75
C TYR A 200 70.54 -19.52 2.21
N PRO A 201 71.65 -18.86 2.58
CA PRO A 201 72.82 -19.54 3.11
C PRO A 201 72.42 -20.36 4.35
N VAL A 202 72.96 -21.58 4.46
CA VAL A 202 72.62 -22.57 5.50
C VAL A 202 72.73 -22.01 6.92
N THR A 203 73.59 -21.01 7.12
CA THR A 203 73.77 -20.28 8.39
C THR A 203 72.51 -19.55 8.87
N MET A 204 71.61 -19.17 7.96
CA MET A 204 70.41 -18.39 8.27
C MET A 204 69.17 -19.26 8.52
N TRP A 205 69.22 -20.56 8.25
CA TRP A 205 68.03 -21.43 8.29
C TRP A 205 67.35 -21.46 9.66
N ARG A 206 68.14 -21.36 10.73
CA ARG A 206 67.64 -21.32 12.11
C ARG A 206 66.80 -20.06 12.38
N THR A 207 67.20 -18.92 11.80
CA THR A 207 66.46 -17.66 11.93
C THR A 207 65.21 -17.65 11.06
N VAL A 208 65.26 -18.17 9.83
CA VAL A 208 64.08 -18.15 8.96
C VAL A 208 62.99 -19.13 9.41
N LEU A 209 63.37 -20.26 10.01
CA LEU A 209 62.40 -21.19 10.62
C LEU A 209 61.67 -20.58 11.82
N LEU A 210 62.31 -19.67 12.56
CA LEU A 210 61.65 -18.92 13.64
C LEU A 210 60.57 -17.95 13.12
N TYR A 211 60.70 -17.45 11.89
CA TYR A 211 59.69 -16.59 11.25
C TYR A 211 58.63 -17.40 10.47
N ALA A 212 58.96 -18.60 9.99
CA ALA A 212 58.04 -19.48 9.27
C ALA A 212 57.15 -20.34 10.21
N GLN A 213 57.63 -20.62 11.43
CA GLN A 213 56.74 -21.01 12.52
C GLN A 213 55.83 -19.83 12.81
N ARG A 214 54.61 -19.91 12.29
CA ARG A 214 53.45 -19.05 12.57
C ARG A 214 53.68 -18.31 13.89
N PRO A 215 53.84 -16.97 13.89
CA PRO A 215 54.06 -16.26 15.14
C PRO A 215 52.95 -16.69 16.10
N PRO A 216 53.27 -17.01 17.38
CA PRO A 216 52.23 -17.26 18.37
C PRO A 216 51.27 -16.09 18.22
N SER A 217 50.02 -16.39 17.85
CA SER A 217 49.04 -15.36 17.54
C SER A 217 49.12 -14.33 18.65
N LEU A 218 49.58 -13.12 18.30
CA LEU A 218 49.80 -12.02 19.21
C LEU A 218 48.44 -11.46 19.63
N THR A 219 47.60 -12.31 20.21
CA THR A 219 46.38 -11.99 20.92
C THR A 219 46.73 -11.96 22.40
N HIS A 220 47.68 -11.10 22.78
CA HIS A 220 48.00 -10.88 24.19
C HIS A 220 48.38 -9.43 24.51
N VAL A 221 47.72 -8.44 23.90
CA VAL A 221 47.44 -7.15 24.57
C VAL A 221 46.10 -6.63 24.07
N GLY A 222 45.07 -6.78 24.89
CA GLY A 222 43.73 -6.33 24.58
C GLY A 222 42.75 -6.80 25.64
N VAL A 223 42.80 -6.12 26.80
CA VAL A 223 41.73 -5.91 27.79
C VAL A 223 40.79 -7.10 28.09
N PRO A 224 40.63 -7.53 29.35
CA PRO A 224 39.69 -8.59 29.70
C PRO A 224 38.25 -8.13 29.48
N ARG A 225 37.70 -8.40 28.29
CA ARG A 225 36.25 -8.33 28.07
C ARG A 225 35.69 -9.69 28.43
N GLN A 226 35.00 -9.74 29.57
CA GLN A 226 34.29 -10.90 30.06
C GLN A 226 33.53 -11.60 28.92
N ARG A 227 33.89 -12.85 28.63
CA ARG A 227 33.00 -13.78 27.92
C ARG A 227 31.91 -14.21 28.90
N PRO A 228 30.63 -13.98 28.61
CA PRO A 228 29.57 -14.65 29.36
C PRO A 228 29.63 -16.15 29.05
N LYS A 229 29.51 -16.94 30.12
CA LYS A 229 29.37 -18.39 30.10
C LYS A 229 28.19 -18.80 29.21
N THR A 230 28.39 -19.89 28.50
CA THR A 230 27.41 -20.66 27.74
C THR A 230 26.06 -20.77 28.47
N SER A 231 25.00 -20.28 27.84
CA SER A 231 23.67 -20.85 28.04
C SER A 231 23.32 -21.70 26.81
N ARG A 232 22.84 -22.88 27.13
CA ARG A 232 22.40 -24.01 26.31
C ARG A 232 21.87 -23.66 24.91
N ARG A 233 22.20 -24.55 23.96
CA ARG A 233 21.53 -24.71 22.66
C ARG A 233 20.03 -24.39 22.73
N PRO A 234 19.49 -23.67 21.74
CA PRO A 234 18.18 -24.00 21.23
C PRO A 234 18.24 -24.37 19.75
N ASN A 235 17.37 -25.31 19.42
CA ASN A 235 17.16 -25.93 18.13
C ASN A 235 17.02 -24.94 16.96
N THR A 236 17.47 -25.41 15.81
CA THR A 236 17.24 -24.88 14.47
C THR A 236 15.75 -24.83 14.13
N SER A 237 15.11 -23.67 14.26
CA SER A 237 13.87 -23.32 13.51
C SER A 237 13.35 -21.91 13.84
N LYS A 238 13.99 -20.81 13.39
CA LYS A 238 13.38 -19.45 13.48
C LYS A 238 13.75 -18.51 12.31
N THR A 239 12.84 -18.50 11.33
CA THR A 239 12.17 -17.35 10.67
C THR A 239 12.92 -16.03 10.36
N PRO A 240 12.72 -15.44 9.15
CA PRO A 240 13.23 -14.11 8.75
C PRO A 240 12.52 -12.92 9.43
N LEU A 241 11.84 -13.12 10.56
CA LEU A 241 10.98 -12.13 11.20
C LEU A 241 11.74 -11.11 12.08
N THR A 242 13.00 -11.37 12.41
CA THR A 242 13.77 -10.56 13.37
C THR A 242 14.47 -9.36 12.74
N THR A 243 14.88 -9.45 11.48
CA THR A 243 15.38 -8.33 10.67
C THR A 243 14.25 -7.35 10.34
N LEU A 244 13.07 -7.87 10.03
CA LEU A 244 11.87 -7.06 9.74
C LEU A 244 11.39 -6.32 11.00
N LYS A 245 11.46 -6.93 12.19
CA LYS A 245 11.18 -6.24 13.47
C LYS A 245 12.18 -5.12 13.79
N LYS A 246 13.48 -5.30 13.48
CA LYS A 246 14.47 -4.23 13.63
C LYS A 246 14.21 -3.07 12.67
N PHE A 247 13.80 -3.36 11.44
CA PHE A 247 13.46 -2.35 10.44
C PHE A 247 12.16 -1.60 10.80
N ILE A 248 11.12 -2.30 11.27
CA ILE A 248 9.89 -1.68 11.76
C ILE A 248 10.17 -0.79 12.98
N ASN A 249 11.00 -1.23 13.92
CA ASN A 249 11.35 -0.40 15.08
C ASN A 249 12.15 0.85 14.68
N TYR A 250 13.04 0.75 13.70
CA TYR A 250 13.77 1.90 13.15
C TYR A 250 12.82 2.89 12.44
N LEU A 251 11.87 2.39 11.65
CA LEU A 251 10.84 3.23 11.03
C LEU A 251 9.92 3.89 12.08
N ALA A 252 9.55 3.17 13.15
CA ALA A 252 8.70 3.69 14.20
C ALA A 252 9.38 4.80 15.02
N THR A 253 10.68 4.67 15.32
CA THR A 253 11.43 5.73 16.02
C THR A 253 11.65 6.95 15.12
N HIS A 254 11.92 6.74 13.84
CA HIS A 254 12.11 7.85 12.90
C HIS A 254 10.80 8.61 12.61
N ALA A 255 9.67 7.89 12.50
CA ALA A 255 8.34 8.50 12.35
C ALA A 255 7.93 9.33 13.58
N LYS A 256 8.26 8.88 14.81
CA LYS A 256 7.99 9.66 16.04
C LYS A 256 8.79 10.96 16.09
N SER A 257 10.06 10.94 15.67
CA SER A 257 10.90 12.14 15.60
C SER A 257 10.37 13.15 14.58
N LEU A 258 9.88 12.69 13.42
CA LEU A 258 9.28 13.55 12.39
C LEU A 258 7.91 14.12 12.80
N MET A 259 7.09 13.34 13.51
CA MET A 259 5.81 13.83 14.05
C MET A 259 6.01 14.92 15.11
N GLN A 260 7.09 14.88 15.91
CA GLN A 260 7.41 15.96 16.85
C GLN A 260 7.88 17.25 16.17
N GLU A 261 8.46 17.16 14.97
CA GLU A 261 8.86 18.34 14.20
C GLU A 261 7.67 19.01 13.49
N ILE A 262 6.71 18.21 13.02
CA ILE A 262 5.51 18.68 12.30
C ILE A 262 4.44 19.21 13.26
N TRP A 263 4.45 18.80 14.53
CA TRP A 263 3.45 19.17 15.54
C TRP A 263 3.97 20.24 16.52
N LYS A 264 4.78 21.19 16.04
CA LYS A 264 4.90 22.49 16.71
C LYS A 264 3.64 23.29 16.35
N PRO A 265 2.74 23.57 17.30
CA PRO A 265 1.53 24.32 16.99
C PRO A 265 1.94 25.70 16.47
N PRO A 266 1.42 26.15 15.31
CA PRO A 266 1.62 27.51 14.88
C PRO A 266 1.01 28.44 15.93
N VAL A 267 1.75 29.51 16.22
CA VAL A 267 1.33 30.63 17.05
C VAL A 267 -0.13 30.98 16.71
N THR A 268 -0.95 31.04 17.76
CA THR A 268 -2.41 31.08 17.74
C THR A 268 -3.00 32.08 16.73
N PHE A 269 -3.59 31.56 15.66
CA PHE A 269 -4.60 32.29 14.88
C PHE A 269 -5.95 31.58 15.09
N SER A 270 -6.77 32.16 15.98
CA SER A 270 -8.09 31.63 16.32
C SER A 270 -9.06 31.95 15.19
N VAL A 271 -9.27 31.00 14.29
CA VAL A 271 -10.43 31.01 13.38
C VAL A 271 -11.28 29.80 13.70
N ARG A 272 -12.50 30.06 14.21
CA ARG A 272 -13.53 29.06 14.50
C ARG A 272 -14.06 28.50 13.18
N LEU A 273 -13.51 27.37 12.74
CA LEU A 273 -14.06 26.59 11.63
C LEU A 273 -14.85 25.40 12.17
N SER A 274 -16.01 25.16 11.55
CA SER A 274 -16.93 24.06 11.88
C SER A 274 -16.27 22.69 11.67
N HIS A 275 -16.73 21.69 12.43
CA HIS A 275 -16.08 20.37 12.54
C HIS A 275 -16.02 19.57 11.23
N SER A 276 -16.84 19.92 10.21
CA SER A 276 -16.82 19.27 8.89
C SER A 276 -15.63 19.70 8.03
N SER A 277 -15.25 20.97 8.07
CA SER A 277 -14.16 21.53 7.25
C SER A 277 -12.76 21.13 7.73
N ARG A 278 -12.64 20.70 8.99
CA ARG A 278 -11.37 20.26 9.60
C ARG A 278 -10.87 18.91 9.03
N SER A 279 -11.81 18.05 8.63
CA SER A 279 -11.52 16.72 8.05
C SER A 279 -10.96 16.82 6.62
N GLN A 280 -11.52 17.72 5.80
CA GLN A 280 -11.03 17.91 4.42
C GLN A 280 -9.67 18.61 4.39
N PHE A 281 -9.44 19.59 5.25
CA PHE A 281 -8.15 20.28 5.35
C PHE A 281 -7.02 19.33 5.76
N HIS A 282 -7.27 18.42 6.71
CA HIS A 282 -6.29 17.41 7.10
C HIS A 282 -5.96 16.40 5.99
N ARG A 283 -6.92 16.07 5.12
CA ARG A 283 -6.69 15.17 3.97
C ARG A 283 -5.90 15.84 2.84
N GLN A 284 -6.14 17.12 2.58
CA GLN A 284 -5.35 17.87 1.58
C GLN A 284 -3.91 18.08 2.02
N VAL A 285 -3.69 18.48 3.28
CA VAL A 285 -2.34 18.68 3.82
C VAL A 285 -1.56 17.36 3.89
N SER A 286 -2.21 16.23 4.22
CA SER A 286 -1.50 14.94 4.25
C SER A 286 -1.06 14.48 2.85
N MET A 287 -1.85 14.71 1.82
CA MET A 287 -1.49 14.35 0.44
C MET A 287 -0.33 15.18 -0.12
N GLU A 288 -0.25 16.48 0.19
CA GLU A 288 0.89 17.29 -0.24
C GLU A 288 2.21 16.86 0.41
N ILE A 289 2.17 16.48 1.69
CA ILE A 289 3.33 16.00 2.43
C ILE A 289 3.82 14.66 1.85
N ILE A 290 2.89 13.74 1.56
CA ILE A 290 3.21 12.44 0.93
C ILE A 290 3.86 12.65 -0.45
N CYS A 291 3.31 13.56 -1.26
CA CYS A 291 3.86 13.89 -2.58
C CYS A 291 5.27 14.49 -2.50
N LYS A 292 5.54 15.40 -1.54
CA LYS A 292 6.88 15.94 -1.31
C LYS A 292 7.87 14.85 -0.87
N TYR A 293 7.42 13.92 -0.03
CA TYR A 293 8.27 12.82 0.46
C TYR A 293 8.65 11.84 -0.65
N LEU A 294 7.69 11.42 -1.48
CA LEU A 294 7.93 10.53 -2.62
C LEU A 294 8.88 11.17 -3.65
N ARG A 295 8.75 12.48 -3.87
CA ARG A 295 9.64 13.21 -4.79
C ARG A 295 11.07 13.26 -4.27
N ARG A 296 11.28 13.47 -2.96
CA ARG A 296 12.61 13.48 -2.33
C ARG A 296 13.23 12.07 -2.30
N PHE A 297 12.44 11.04 -2.05
CA PHE A 297 12.88 9.65 -2.06
C PHE A 297 13.35 9.21 -3.46
N ARG A 298 12.60 9.57 -4.51
CA ARG A 298 12.98 9.32 -5.91
C ARG A 298 14.31 9.98 -6.29
N MET A 299 14.59 11.18 -5.77
CA MET A 299 15.87 11.87 -6.00
C MET A 299 17.05 11.16 -5.32
N GLN A 300 16.84 10.57 -4.13
CA GLN A 300 17.90 9.81 -3.46
C GLN A 300 18.21 8.48 -4.16
N LEU A 301 17.19 7.78 -4.68
CA LEU A 301 17.40 6.56 -5.47
C LEU A 301 18.23 6.83 -6.74
N LYS A 302 17.90 7.90 -7.48
CA LYS A 302 18.71 8.31 -8.65
C LYS A 302 20.17 8.64 -8.30
N LYS A 303 20.42 9.14 -7.09
CA LYS A 303 21.78 9.47 -6.61
C LYS A 303 22.59 8.22 -6.23
N GLN A 304 21.92 7.11 -5.88
CA GLN A 304 22.56 5.81 -5.62
C GLN A 304 22.82 5.03 -6.93
N GLU A 305 22.03 5.25 -7.98
CA GLU A 305 22.23 4.62 -9.29
C GLU A 305 23.32 5.28 -10.14
N SER A 306 23.74 6.50 -9.78
CA SER A 306 24.77 7.29 -10.50
C SER A 306 26.14 7.27 -9.83
N SER A 307 26.31 6.50 -8.76
CA SER A 307 27.56 6.34 -8.01
C SER A 307 28.02 4.90 -8.00
#